data_AF-A0A6P3IGK4-F1
#
_entry.id   AF-A0A6P3IGK4-F1
#
_cell.length_a   1.000
_cell.length_b   1.000
_cell.length_c   1.000
_cell.angle_alpha   90.00
_cell.angle_beta   90.00
_cell.angle_gamma   90.00
#
_symmetry.space_group_name_H-M   'P 1'
#
loop_
_entity.id
_entity.type
_entity.pdbx_description
1 polymer ?
#
loop_
_entity_poly.entity_id
_entity_poly.type
_entity_poly.pdbx_seq_one_letter_code
_entity_poly.pdbx_strand_id
1 'polypeptide(L)'
;FVFLTYVLGVAWLGVFGFSAVPVFMFYNIWSTCEVIKSPQTNGTAGVEQICVDIRQYGIIPWNAFPGRICGSALENICNTNERLICLHSSLCLLTCSLAIMLTLLFQIHFLMILSSNWAYLKDASKMQAYQDIKAKEEQELQDIQSRSKEQLNSYT
;
A
#
# COMPACT_ATOMS: atom_id res chain seq x y z
N PHE A 1 13.11 -3.65 -12.09
CA PHE A 1 13.05 -2.71 -10.96
C PHE A 1 11.82 -1.81 -11.05
N VAL A 2 11.74 -0.88 -12.01
CA VAL A 2 10.66 0.12 -12.14
C VAL A 2 9.24 -0.47 -12.15
N PHE A 3 9.05 -1.59 -12.88
CA PHE A 3 7.74 -2.26 -12.92
C PHE A 3 7.27 -2.74 -11.54
N LEU A 4 8.17 -3.38 -10.77
CA LEU A 4 7.84 -3.92 -9.44
C LEU A 4 7.54 -2.81 -8.43
N THR A 5 8.29 -1.71 -8.46
CA THR A 5 8.01 -0.54 -7.61
C THR A 5 6.65 0.09 -7.94
N TYR A 6 6.27 0.11 -9.22
CA TYR A 6 5.00 0.67 -9.66
C TYR A 6 3.80 -0.17 -9.21
N VAL A 7 3.84 -1.48 -9.48
CA VAL A 7 2.78 -2.42 -9.04
C VAL A 7 2.59 -2.35 -7.54
N LEU A 8 3.69 -2.31 -6.79
CA LEU A 8 3.64 -2.23 -5.34
C LEU A 8 3.07 -0.89 -4.85
N GLY A 9 3.40 0.22 -5.50
CA GLY A 9 2.81 1.53 -5.21
C GLY A 9 1.29 1.54 -5.43
N VAL A 10 0.81 0.98 -6.53
CA VAL A 10 -0.63 0.86 -6.82
C VAL A 10 -1.34 -0.03 -5.79
N ALA A 11 -0.74 -1.16 -5.42
CA ALA A 11 -1.29 -2.04 -4.39
C ALA A 11 -1.49 -1.30 -3.05
N TRP A 12 -0.52 -0.49 -2.65
CA TRP A 12 -0.60 0.29 -1.42
C TRP A 12 -1.63 1.40 -1.45
N LEU A 13 -1.76 2.11 -2.59
CA LEU A 13 -2.85 3.07 -2.76
C LEU A 13 -4.22 2.40 -2.60
N GLY A 14 -4.37 1.17 -3.09
CA GLY A 14 -5.57 0.37 -2.86
C GLY A 14 -5.83 0.07 -1.37
N VAL A 15 -4.80 -0.38 -0.63
CA VAL A 15 -4.91 -0.68 0.81
C VAL A 15 -5.28 0.57 1.61
N PHE A 16 -4.65 1.72 1.33
CA PHE A 16 -5.00 2.99 1.98
C PHE A 16 -6.42 3.44 1.61
N GLY A 17 -6.80 3.36 0.34
CA GLY A 17 -8.14 3.75 -0.11
C GLY A 17 -9.24 2.88 0.52
N PHE A 18 -9.02 1.57 0.57
CA PHE A 18 -9.99 0.63 1.14
C PHE A 18 -10.09 0.74 2.66
N SER A 19 -8.99 0.98 3.36
CA SER A 19 -8.99 1.16 4.83
C SER A 19 -9.55 2.51 5.28
N ALA A 20 -9.54 3.54 4.44
CA ALA A 20 -10.14 4.83 4.77
C ALA A 20 -11.67 4.76 4.98
N VAL A 21 -12.36 3.88 4.24
CA VAL A 21 -13.83 3.71 4.30
C VAL A 21 -14.33 3.28 5.70
N PRO A 22 -13.86 2.18 6.29
CA PRO A 22 -14.30 1.77 7.63
C PRO A 22 -13.89 2.75 8.73
N VAL A 23 -12.72 3.39 8.62
CA VAL A 23 -12.26 4.43 9.56
C VAL A 23 -13.18 5.64 9.53
N PHE A 24 -13.56 6.10 8.33
CA PHE A 24 -14.50 7.20 8.17
C PHE A 24 -15.88 6.85 8.73
N MET A 25 -16.41 5.67 8.43
CA MET A 25 -17.70 5.21 8.96
C MET A 25 -17.70 5.16 10.49
N PHE A 26 -16.63 4.61 11.08
CA PHE A 26 -16.46 4.57 12.52
C PHE A 26 -16.45 5.97 13.14
N TYR A 27 -15.69 6.90 12.55
CA TYR A 27 -15.60 8.28 13.03
C TYR A 27 -16.96 8.99 13.01
N ASN A 28 -17.75 8.81 11.95
CA ASN A 28 -19.09 9.41 11.85
C ASN A 28 -20.05 8.85 12.92
N ILE A 29 -20.00 7.54 13.18
CA ILE A 29 -20.81 6.90 14.22
C ILE A 29 -20.39 7.39 15.61
N TRP A 30 -19.09 7.42 15.89
CA TRP A 30 -18.54 7.92 17.16
C TRP A 30 -18.93 9.38 17.41
N SER A 31 -18.72 10.25 16.42
CA SER A 31 -19.09 11.66 16.51
C SER A 31 -20.59 11.85 16.76
N THR A 32 -21.44 11.01 16.17
CA THR A 32 -22.89 11.04 16.42
C THR A 32 -23.22 10.60 17.85
N CYS A 33 -22.53 9.58 18.38
CA CYS A 33 -22.71 9.12 19.76
C CYS A 33 -22.32 10.18 20.79
N GLU A 34 -21.24 10.94 20.56
CA GLU A 34 -20.83 12.06 21.44
C GLU A 34 -21.90 13.17 21.47
N VAL A 35 -22.52 13.46 20.33
CA VAL A 35 -23.62 14.44 20.24
C VAL A 35 -24.86 13.99 21.02
N ILE A 36 -25.14 12.68 21.09
CA ILE A 36 -26.28 12.13 21.85
C ILE A 36 -26.01 12.15 23.36
N LYS A 37 -24.75 11.96 23.80
CA LYS A 37 -24.34 11.98 25.21
C LYS A 37 -24.22 13.40 25.78
N SER A 38 -24.12 14.42 24.94
CA SER A 38 -24.15 15.83 25.33
C SER A 38 -25.50 16.19 25.97
N PRO A 39 -25.55 16.91 27.12
CA PRO A 39 -26.80 17.30 27.75
C PRO A 39 -27.62 18.21 26.82
N GLN A 40 -28.62 17.65 26.14
CA GLN A 40 -29.63 18.41 25.41
C GLN A 40 -30.36 19.30 26.41
N THR A 41 -30.01 20.58 26.39
CA THR A 41 -30.31 21.52 27.49
C THR A 41 -31.77 21.96 27.52
N ASN A 42 -32.62 21.54 26.58
CA ASN A 42 -34.05 21.82 26.62
C ASN A 42 -34.82 20.90 25.66
N GLY A 43 -35.73 20.10 26.20
CA GLY A 43 -36.86 19.59 25.44
C GLY A 43 -36.74 18.14 24.98
N THR A 44 -37.77 17.38 25.31
CA THR A 44 -38.16 16.01 24.94
C THR A 44 -38.26 15.72 23.42
N ALA A 45 -37.58 16.51 22.56
CA ALA A 45 -37.62 16.40 21.10
C ALA A 45 -36.29 15.90 20.47
N GLY A 46 -35.23 15.67 21.24
CA GLY A 46 -33.85 15.65 20.70
C GLY A 46 -33.16 14.31 20.40
N VAL A 47 -33.74 13.14 20.72
CA VAL A 47 -33.04 11.84 20.54
C VAL A 47 -33.65 11.00 19.40
N GLU A 48 -34.97 11.03 19.20
CA GLU A 48 -35.62 10.28 18.11
C GLU A 48 -35.36 10.88 16.71
N GLN A 49 -34.98 12.17 16.62
CA GLN A 49 -34.67 12.81 15.34
C GLN A 49 -33.24 12.51 14.84
N ILE A 50 -32.34 12.07 15.72
CA ILE A 50 -30.95 11.77 15.35
C ILE A 50 -30.89 10.33 14.85
N CYS A 51 -30.56 10.18 13.56
CA CYS A 51 -30.53 8.89 12.88
C CYS A 51 -29.26 8.75 12.06
N VAL A 52 -28.64 7.57 12.14
CA VAL A 52 -27.53 7.19 11.27
C VAL A 52 -28.08 6.29 10.16
N ASP A 53 -27.92 6.74 8.92
CA ASP A 53 -28.25 5.96 7.73
C ASP A 53 -26.98 5.40 7.10
N ILE A 54 -26.81 4.08 7.17
CA ILE A 54 -25.64 3.37 6.64
C ILE A 54 -25.67 3.22 5.12
N ARG A 55 -26.83 3.44 4.49
CA ARG A 55 -27.00 3.39 3.03
C ARG A 55 -26.36 4.60 2.34
N GLN A 56 -26.22 5.71 3.06
CA GLN A 56 -25.53 6.92 2.57
C GLN A 56 -24.06 6.67 2.23
N TYR A 57 -23.44 5.66 2.85
CA TYR A 57 -22.06 5.29 2.59
C TYR A 57 -21.90 4.35 1.38
N GLY A 58 -23.00 3.95 0.72
CA GLY A 58 -22.98 3.13 -0.50
C GLY A 58 -22.54 1.68 -0.31
N ILE A 59 -22.30 1.25 0.93
CA ILE A 59 -21.83 -0.10 1.28
C ILE A 59 -22.96 -1.13 1.17
N ILE A 60 -24.20 -0.69 1.37
CA ILE A 60 -25.38 -1.55 1.48
C ILE A 60 -26.47 -1.04 0.51
N PRO A 61 -27.16 -1.92 -0.23
CA PRO A 61 -28.23 -1.52 -1.13
C PRO A 61 -29.35 -0.80 -0.38
N TRP A 62 -30.00 0.15 -1.05
CA TRP A 62 -31.12 0.95 -0.49
C TRP A 62 -32.28 0.10 0.06
N ASN A 63 -32.36 -1.16 -0.39
CA ASN A 63 -33.36 -2.14 -0.02
C ASN A 63 -33.01 -2.98 1.23
N ALA A 64 -31.87 -2.73 1.88
CA ALA A 64 -31.52 -3.42 3.11
C ALA A 64 -32.29 -2.86 4.31
N PHE A 65 -32.89 -3.75 5.08
CA PHE A 65 -33.53 -3.47 6.36
C PHE A 65 -32.83 -4.26 7.48
N PRO A 66 -32.44 -3.62 8.60
CA PRO A 66 -32.52 -2.19 8.90
C PRO A 66 -31.34 -1.39 8.29
N GLY A 67 -31.64 -0.43 7.41
CA GLY A 67 -30.64 0.47 6.79
C GLY A 67 -30.46 1.82 7.50
N ARG A 68 -31.32 2.14 8.46
CA ARG A 68 -31.32 3.38 9.25
C ARG A 68 -31.60 3.03 10.72
N ILE A 69 -30.85 3.62 11.63
CA ILE A 69 -31.02 3.43 13.08
C ILE A 69 -31.21 4.79 13.73
N CYS A 70 -32.20 4.91 14.62
CA CYS A 70 -32.61 6.14 15.29
C CYS A 70 -32.88 5.91 16.78
N GLY A 71 -32.88 6.99 17.57
CA GLY A 71 -33.47 6.99 18.91
C GLY A 71 -32.83 6.02 19.91
N SER A 72 -33.67 5.36 20.71
CA SER A 72 -33.25 4.44 21.79
C SER A 72 -32.44 3.24 21.30
N ALA A 73 -32.64 2.79 20.06
CA ALA A 73 -31.81 1.76 19.44
C ALA A 73 -30.37 2.26 19.18
N LEU A 74 -30.24 3.52 18.75
CA LEU A 74 -28.94 4.18 18.55
C LEU A 74 -28.26 4.45 19.90
N GLU A 75 -29.02 4.85 20.92
CA GLU A 75 -28.51 5.05 22.27
C GLU A 75 -27.95 3.76 22.89
N ASN A 76 -28.66 2.63 22.76
CA ASN A 76 -28.20 1.34 23.26
C ASN A 76 -26.92 0.87 22.55
N ILE A 77 -26.81 1.14 21.24
CA ILE A 77 -25.60 0.92 20.45
C ILE A 77 -24.48 1.84 20.95
N CYS A 78 -24.69 3.14 21.12
CA CYS A 78 -23.67 4.06 21.64
C CYS A 78 -23.18 3.71 23.06
N ASN A 79 -24.06 3.15 23.90
CA ASN A 79 -23.73 2.75 25.27
C ASN A 79 -22.92 1.43 25.30
N THR A 80 -23.24 0.47 24.42
CA THR A 80 -22.40 -0.73 24.23
C THR A 80 -21.08 -0.42 23.50
N ASN A 81 -21.10 0.58 22.59
CA ASN A 81 -19.95 0.96 21.77
C ASN A 81 -18.83 1.63 22.58
N GLU A 82 -19.17 2.41 23.60
CA GLU A 82 -18.21 3.06 24.50
C GLU A 82 -17.17 2.08 25.06
N ARG A 83 -17.61 0.92 25.56
CA ARG A 83 -16.72 -0.03 26.24
C ARG A 83 -16.19 -1.14 25.32
N LEU A 84 -17.00 -1.64 24.39
CA LEU A 84 -16.61 -2.77 23.55
C LEU A 84 -15.94 -2.33 22.25
N ILE A 85 -16.42 -1.23 21.66
CA ILE A 85 -15.98 -0.75 20.35
C ILE A 85 -14.89 0.32 20.46
N CYS A 86 -14.84 1.14 21.50
CA CYS A 86 -13.67 2.00 21.73
C CYS A 86 -12.44 1.20 22.17
N LEU A 87 -12.60 0.16 23.00
CA LEU A 87 -11.48 -0.72 23.39
C LEU A 87 -11.02 -1.62 22.24
N HIS A 88 -11.96 -2.27 21.54
CA HIS A 88 -11.62 -3.09 20.37
C HIS A 88 -11.12 -2.23 19.21
N SER A 89 -11.73 -1.08 18.91
CA SER A 89 -11.27 -0.20 17.83
C SER A 89 -10.00 0.55 18.18
N SER A 90 -9.75 0.99 19.42
CA SER A 90 -8.45 1.59 19.77
C SER A 90 -7.34 0.56 19.70
N LEU A 91 -7.56 -0.65 20.21
CA LEU A 91 -6.61 -1.76 20.08
C LEU A 91 -6.46 -2.22 18.63
N CYS A 92 -7.54 -2.26 17.86
CA CYS A 92 -7.52 -2.61 16.44
C CYS A 92 -6.83 -1.53 15.62
N LEU A 93 -7.09 -0.25 15.85
CA LEU A 93 -6.38 0.86 15.20
C LEU A 93 -4.90 0.88 15.57
N LEU A 94 -4.54 0.63 16.83
CA LEU A 94 -3.16 0.51 17.27
C LEU A 94 -2.47 -0.70 16.61
N THR A 95 -3.09 -1.88 16.61
CA THR A 95 -2.53 -3.09 16.01
C THR A 95 -2.47 -3.02 14.49
N CYS A 96 -3.49 -2.45 13.83
CA CYS A 96 -3.49 -2.16 12.40
C CYS A 96 -2.41 -1.13 12.03
N SER A 97 -2.25 -0.06 12.81
CA SER A 97 -1.19 0.92 12.58
C SER A 97 0.19 0.30 12.71
N LEU A 98 0.40 -0.54 13.73
CA LEU A 98 1.66 -1.28 13.91
C LEU A 98 1.90 -2.25 12.75
N ALA A 99 0.88 -2.98 12.30
CA ALA A 99 0.99 -3.89 11.16
C ALA A 99 1.30 -3.14 9.86
N ILE A 100 0.67 -1.99 9.61
CA ILE A 100 0.93 -1.13 8.46
C ILE A 100 2.38 -0.63 8.50
N MET A 101 2.85 -0.15 9.65
CA MET A 101 4.24 0.30 9.83
C MET A 101 5.26 -0.82 9.56
N LEU A 102 5.05 -2.01 10.12
CA LEU A 102 5.94 -3.15 9.91
C LEU A 102 5.97 -3.59 8.44
N THR A 103 4.82 -3.59 7.76
CA THR A 103 4.74 -3.95 6.35
C THR A 103 5.45 -2.93 5.46
N LEU A 104 5.34 -1.64 5.76
CA LEU A 104 6.08 -0.58 5.07
C LEU A 104 7.60 -0.73 5.24
N LEU A 105 8.07 -1.03 6.46
CA LEU A 105 9.48 -1.30 6.71
C LEU A 105 9.98 -2.50 5.89
N PHE A 106 9.23 -3.60 5.90
CA PHE A 106 9.58 -4.79 5.14
C PHE A 106 9.65 -4.52 3.63
N GLN A 107 8.70 -3.74 3.11
CA GLN A 107 8.71 -3.30 1.72
C GLN A 107 9.91 -2.42 1.37
N ILE A 108 10.26 -1.45 2.21
CA ILE A 108 11.42 -0.59 1.98
C ILE A 108 12.68 -1.44 1.92
N HIS A 109 12.86 -2.37 2.86
CA HIS A 109 13.99 -3.31 2.86
C HIS A 109 14.02 -4.18 1.60
N PHE A 110 12.86 -4.71 1.19
CA PHE A 110 12.75 -5.48 -0.05
C PHE A 110 13.17 -4.66 -1.28
N LEU A 111 12.73 -3.40 -1.39
CA LEU A 111 13.11 -2.52 -2.49
C LEU A 111 14.59 -2.14 -2.46
N MET A 112 15.18 -1.95 -1.27
CA MET A 112 16.61 -1.70 -1.13
C MET A 112 17.43 -2.88 -1.69
N ILE A 113 17.14 -4.11 -1.25
CA ILE A 113 17.83 -5.31 -1.72
C ILE A 113 17.66 -5.48 -3.23
N LEU A 114 16.43 -5.28 -3.73
CA LEU A 114 16.14 -5.38 -5.15
C LEU A 114 16.92 -4.35 -5.98
N SER A 115 17.04 -3.12 -5.48
CA SER A 115 17.79 -2.04 -6.16
C SER A 115 19.29 -2.35 -6.24
N SER A 116 19.88 -2.86 -5.15
CA SER A 116 21.28 -3.28 -5.10
C SER A 116 21.54 -4.45 -6.04
N ASN A 117 20.67 -5.46 -6.04
CA ASN A 117 20.76 -6.61 -6.95
C ASN A 117 20.65 -6.20 -8.42
N TRP A 118 19.75 -5.25 -8.73
CA TRP A 118 19.61 -4.73 -10.08
C TRP A 118 20.86 -3.93 -10.52
N ALA A 119 21.44 -3.13 -9.64
CA ALA A 119 22.69 -2.41 -9.91
C ALA A 119 23.85 -3.39 -10.17
N TYR A 120 24.00 -4.41 -9.33
CA TYR A 120 25.01 -5.45 -9.51
C TYR A 120 24.86 -6.18 -10.85
N LEU A 121 23.64 -6.63 -11.19
CA LEU A 121 23.39 -7.31 -12.45
C LEU A 121 23.67 -6.39 -13.65
N LYS A 122 23.32 -5.11 -13.55
CA LYS A 122 23.60 -4.12 -14.58
C LYS A 122 25.10 -3.95 -14.78
N ASP A 123 25.88 -3.85 -13.72
CA ASP A 123 27.33 -3.67 -13.83
C ASP A 123 28.04 -4.96 -14.30
N ALA A 124 27.60 -6.13 -13.84
CA ALA A 124 28.06 -7.42 -14.37
C ALA A 124 27.77 -7.57 -15.88
N SER A 125 26.58 -7.16 -16.32
CA SER A 125 26.22 -7.19 -17.75
C SER A 125 27.08 -6.27 -18.61
N LYS A 126 27.43 -5.08 -18.09
CA LYS A 126 28.36 -4.17 -18.77
C LYS A 126 29.75 -4.78 -18.84
N MET A 127 30.24 -5.34 -17.74
CA MET A 127 31.57 -5.95 -17.69
C MET A 127 31.68 -7.11 -18.69
N GLN A 128 30.64 -7.94 -18.78
CA GLN A 128 30.56 -9.01 -19.80
C GLN A 128 30.68 -8.42 -21.22
N ALA A 129 29.90 -7.38 -21.55
CA ALA A 129 29.95 -6.74 -22.85
C ALA A 129 31.34 -6.14 -23.17
N TYR A 130 32.01 -5.55 -22.18
CA TYR A 130 33.38 -5.07 -22.33
C TYR A 130 34.39 -6.20 -22.60
N GLN A 131 34.26 -7.34 -21.91
CA GLN A 131 35.11 -8.50 -22.15
C GLN A 131 34.89 -9.09 -23.55
N ASP A 132 33.64 -9.15 -24.00
CA ASP A 132 33.30 -9.64 -25.34
C ASP A 132 33.91 -8.74 -26.44
N ILE A 133 33.87 -7.41 -26.25
CA ILE A 133 34.51 -6.45 -27.18
C ILE A 133 36.03 -6.64 -27.16
N LYS A 134 36.65 -6.69 -25.98
CA LYS A 134 38.11 -6.84 -25.86
C LYS A 134 38.60 -8.15 -26.49
N ALA A 135 37.88 -9.26 -26.26
CA ALA A 135 38.22 -10.54 -26.85
C ALA A 135 38.15 -10.51 -28.38
N LYS A 136 37.16 -9.80 -28.94
CA LYS A 136 37.05 -9.59 -30.39
C LYS A 136 38.21 -8.74 -30.94
N GLU A 137 38.58 -7.65 -30.27
CA GLU A 137 39.72 -6.82 -30.66
C GLU A 137 41.05 -7.59 -30.63
N GLU A 138 41.28 -8.38 -29.58
CA GLU A 138 42.48 -9.24 -29.49
C GLU A 138 42.50 -10.29 -30.62
N GLN A 139 41.35 -10.87 -30.96
CA GLN A 139 41.22 -11.83 -32.05
C GLN A 139 41.50 -11.18 -33.42
N GLU A 140 40.98 -9.98 -33.69
CA GLU A 140 41.26 -9.24 -34.93
C GLU A 140 42.73 -8.85 -35.06
N LEU A 141 43.37 -8.45 -33.94
CA LEU A 141 44.80 -8.13 -33.93
C LEU A 141 45.67 -9.35 -34.25
N GLN A 142 45.34 -10.50 -33.68
CA GLN A 142 46.05 -11.76 -33.95
C GLN A 142 45.92 -12.20 -35.42
N ASP A 143 44.74 -12.02 -36.01
CA ASP A 143 44.49 -12.35 -37.42
C ASP A 143 45.23 -11.42 -38.40
N ILE A 144 45.34 -10.13 -38.09
CA ILE A 144 46.15 -9.20 -38.88
C ILE A 144 47.63 -9.58 -38.78
N GLN A 145 48.10 -9.91 -37.57
CA GLN A 145 49.49 -10.32 -37.35
C GLN A 145 49.83 -11.63 -38.07
N SER A 146 48.93 -12.62 -38.07
CA SER A 146 49.13 -13.89 -38.78
C SER A 146 49.19 -13.65 -40.30
N ARG A 147 48.24 -12.89 -40.87
CA ARG A 147 48.26 -12.52 -42.30
C ARG A 147 49.53 -11.79 -42.70
N SER A 148 50.01 -10.86 -41.88
CA SER A 148 51.25 -10.14 -42.13
C SER A 148 52.47 -11.08 -42.18
N LYS A 149 52.55 -12.07 -41.27
CA LYS A 149 53.62 -13.08 -41.26
C LYS A 149 53.57 -14.00 -42.49
N GLU A 150 52.38 -14.42 -42.91
CA GLU A 150 52.22 -15.24 -44.13
C GLU A 150 52.67 -14.47 -45.39
N GLN A 151 52.30 -13.19 -45.51
CA GLN A 151 52.78 -12.34 -46.59
C GLN A 151 54.31 -12.23 -46.58
N LEU A 152 54.93 -12.00 -45.42
CA LEU A 152 56.39 -11.89 -45.32
C LEU A 152 57.10 -13.18 -45.76
N ASN A 153 56.58 -14.34 -45.35
CA ASN A 153 57.14 -15.65 -45.69
C ASN A 153 56.94 -16.02 -47.16
N SER A 154 55.96 -15.44 -47.86
CA SER A 154 55.73 -15.66 -49.29
C SER A 154 56.76 -14.97 -50.20
N TYR A 155 57.50 -13.98 -49.68
CA TYR A 155 58.52 -13.24 -50.45
C TYR A 155 59.95 -13.75 -50.23
N THR A 156 60.13 -14.79 -49.40
CA THR A 156 61.41 -15.50 -49.20
C THR A 156 61.34 -16.85 -49.90
#